data_AF-A0A413G1W5-F1
#
_entry.id   AF-A0A413G1W5-F1
#
_cell.length_a   1.000
_cell.length_b   1.000
_cell.length_c   1.000
_cell.angle_alpha   90.00
_cell.angle_beta   90.00
_cell.angle_gamma   90.00
#
_symmetry.space_group_name_H-M   'P 1'
#
loop_
_entity.id
_entity.type
_entity.pdbx_description
1 polymer ?
#
loop_
_entity_poly.entity_id
_entity_poly.type
_entity_poly.pdbx_seq_one_letter_code
_entity_poly.pdbx_strand_id
1 'polypeptide(L)'
;MLRDIPYSVLKQDARAYDIMLLRDQYGNTFSAIARDYEISAARVTQIYNHLKVKQIRLYINHIAIVSGHSGTSQIRKVFNAAYECYQDLPYACAYLEKKYRDILIEYRGREPGMPQEFIKGMPPFKPRLREEVVARVIEMREVEKASFVAIARELRMTQAKARHTYDMFYHRQVLELIKALQDQAKSKEEKDAIWEQYFRGNRTPKMRYDMLTSRSIPTADKQDDS
;
A
#
# COMPACT_ATOMS: atom_id res chain seq x y z
N MET A 1 28.40 -7.20 -3.98
CA MET A 1 28.43 -8.36 -3.07
C MET A 1 27.47 -8.08 -1.93
N LEU A 2 26.54 -9.00 -1.64
CA LEU A 2 25.65 -8.87 -0.48
C LEU A 2 26.49 -8.98 0.80
N ARG A 3 26.15 -8.19 1.82
CA ARG A 3 26.74 -8.29 3.16
C ARG A 3 25.64 -8.73 4.11
N ASP A 4 25.88 -9.77 4.89
CA ASP A 4 24.90 -10.18 5.89
C ASP A 4 24.97 -9.22 7.08
N ILE A 5 23.87 -8.53 7.32
CA ILE A 5 23.78 -7.53 8.39
C ILE A 5 23.04 -8.22 9.53
N PRO A 6 23.54 -8.18 10.79
CA PRO A 6 22.86 -8.84 11.89
C PRO A 6 21.51 -8.17 12.21
N TYR A 7 20.53 -8.97 12.61
CA TYR A 7 19.18 -8.48 12.97
C TYR A 7 19.20 -7.46 14.12
N SER A 8 20.20 -7.55 15.01
CA SER A 8 20.40 -6.65 16.15
C SER A 8 20.52 -5.16 15.76
N VAL A 9 20.82 -4.85 14.49
CA VAL A 9 20.85 -3.47 13.96
C VAL A 9 19.48 -2.77 14.05
N LEU A 10 18.37 -3.51 14.17
CA LEU A 10 17.07 -2.91 14.46
C LEU A 10 16.96 -2.34 15.88
N LYS A 11 17.75 -2.86 16.82
CA LYS A 11 17.72 -2.49 18.25
C LYS A 11 18.57 -1.26 18.58
N GLN A 12 19.37 -0.76 17.64
CA GLN A 12 20.19 0.43 17.82
C GLN A 12 19.35 1.68 18.11
N ASP A 13 18.14 1.74 17.55
CA ASP A 13 17.12 2.70 17.94
C ASP A 13 16.12 1.99 18.87
N ALA A 14 16.41 2.02 20.17
CA ALA A 14 15.62 1.32 21.18
C ALA A 14 14.15 1.76 21.18
N ARG A 15 13.90 3.07 21.00
CA ARG A 15 12.54 3.62 20.95
C ARG A 15 11.78 3.12 19.74
N ALA A 16 12.39 3.16 18.55
CA ALA A 16 11.73 2.65 17.36
C ALA A 16 11.45 1.16 17.47
N TYR A 17 12.39 0.40 18.03
CA TYR A 17 12.24 -1.05 18.23
C TYR A 17 11.08 -1.36 19.16
N ASP A 18 10.99 -0.67 20.29
CA ASP A 18 9.88 -0.83 21.23
C ASP A 18 8.52 -0.47 20.62
N ILE A 19 8.43 0.65 19.88
CA ILE A 19 7.22 1.03 19.13
C ILE A 19 6.78 -0.10 18.17
N MET A 20 7.73 -0.73 17.48
CA MET A 20 7.43 -1.86 16.60
C MET A 20 6.90 -3.08 17.38
N LEU A 21 7.51 -3.42 18.52
CA LEU A 21 7.03 -4.51 19.37
C LEU A 21 5.63 -4.24 19.94
N LEU A 22 5.38 -3.04 20.48
CA LEU A 22 4.06 -2.61 20.96
C LEU A 22 2.99 -2.76 19.87
N ARG A 23 3.33 -2.40 18.62
CA ARG A 23 2.42 -2.52 17.50
C ARG A 23 2.19 -3.97 17.09
N ASP A 24 3.26 -4.74 16.88
CA ASP A 24 3.17 -6.05 16.25
C ASP A 24 2.82 -7.18 17.22
N GLN A 25 3.39 -7.16 18.43
CA GLN A 25 3.22 -8.23 19.42
C GLN A 25 2.00 -8.00 20.30
N TYR A 26 1.80 -6.76 20.72
CA TYR A 26 0.75 -6.41 21.69
C TYR A 26 -0.51 -5.83 21.02
N GLY A 27 -0.48 -5.61 19.71
CA GLY A 27 -1.64 -5.13 18.95
C GLY A 27 -2.04 -3.68 19.25
N ASN A 28 -1.18 -2.91 19.93
CA ASN A 28 -1.51 -1.53 20.33
C ASN A 28 -1.78 -0.66 19.11
N THR A 29 -2.76 0.25 19.24
CA THR A 29 -3.02 1.26 18.20
C THR A 29 -1.93 2.34 18.24
N PHE A 30 -1.65 2.97 17.09
CA PHE A 30 -0.70 4.09 17.08
C PHE A 30 -1.10 5.22 18.01
N SER A 31 -2.41 5.45 18.21
CA SER A 31 -2.91 6.43 19.16
C SER A 31 -2.66 6.04 20.62
N ALA A 32 -2.73 4.74 20.96
CA ALA A 32 -2.37 4.26 22.29
C ALA A 32 -0.88 4.49 22.56
N ILE A 33 -0.01 4.00 21.65
CA ILE A 33 1.45 4.16 21.74
C ILE A 33 1.83 5.65 21.80
N ALA A 34 1.14 6.50 21.03
CA ALA A 34 1.34 7.95 21.01
C ALA A 34 1.13 8.60 22.39
N ARG A 35 0.11 8.16 23.14
CA ARG A 35 -0.14 8.64 24.50
C ARG A 35 0.99 8.20 25.44
N ASP A 36 1.39 6.94 25.36
CA ASP A 36 2.44 6.39 26.24
C ASP A 36 3.80 7.07 26.02
N TYR A 37 4.07 7.50 24.78
CA TYR A 37 5.31 8.15 24.37
C TYR A 37 5.24 9.68 24.27
N GLU A 38 4.10 10.28 24.65
CA GLU A 38 3.84 11.73 24.60
C GLU A 38 4.21 12.39 23.25
N ILE A 39 3.92 11.70 22.14
CA ILE A 39 4.15 12.20 20.78
C ILE A 39 2.89 12.05 19.93
N SER A 40 2.85 12.69 18.77
CA SER A 40 1.71 12.54 17.87
C SER A 40 1.62 11.12 17.28
N ALA A 41 0.39 10.64 17.05
CA ALA A 41 0.15 9.37 16.35
C ALA A 41 0.78 9.34 14.95
N ALA A 42 0.85 10.49 14.27
CA ALA A 42 1.55 10.64 13.01
C ALA A 42 3.06 10.35 13.16
N ARG A 43 3.69 10.87 14.23
CA ARG A 43 5.11 10.62 14.51
C ARG A 43 5.37 9.16 14.84
N VAL A 44 4.51 8.52 15.66
CA VAL A 44 4.60 7.07 15.93
C VAL A 44 4.52 6.27 14.64
N THR A 45 3.54 6.59 13.77
CA THR A 45 3.34 5.92 12.49
C THR A 45 4.58 6.03 11.59
N GLN A 46 5.21 7.21 11.55
CA GLN A 46 6.46 7.42 10.80
C GLN A 46 7.61 6.56 11.35
N ILE A 47 7.82 6.57 12.67
CA ILE A 47 8.88 5.78 13.33
C ILE A 47 8.67 4.30 13.05
N TYR A 48 7.45 3.81 13.26
CA TYR A 48 7.07 2.42 12.99
C TYR A 48 7.34 2.05 11.52
N ASN A 49 6.84 2.82 10.56
CA ASN A 49 7.00 2.51 9.13
C ASN A 49 8.47 2.52 8.71
N HIS A 50 9.26 3.47 9.22
CA HIS A 50 10.70 3.53 8.94
C HIS A 50 11.40 2.26 9.41
N LEU A 51 11.16 1.84 10.66
CA LEU A 51 11.78 0.64 11.20
C LEU A 51 11.26 -0.64 10.51
N LYS A 52 9.96 -0.72 10.20
CA LYS A 52 9.36 -1.85 9.50
C LYS A 52 9.98 -2.03 8.11
N VAL A 53 10.22 -0.95 7.37
CA VAL A 53 10.94 -0.99 6.09
C VAL A 53 12.39 -1.48 6.29
N LYS A 54 13.06 -1.04 7.36
CA LYS A 54 14.41 -1.53 7.69
C LYS A 54 14.40 -3.04 7.98
N GLN A 55 13.44 -3.54 8.76
CA GLN A 55 13.27 -4.97 9.04
C GLN A 55 13.05 -5.78 7.75
N ILE A 56 12.15 -5.34 6.88
CA ILE A 56 11.87 -6.00 5.60
C ILE A 56 13.13 -6.04 4.71
N ARG A 57 13.91 -4.95 4.66
CA ARG A 57 15.16 -4.91 3.89
C ARG A 57 16.19 -5.90 4.42
N LEU A 58 16.31 -6.03 5.74
CA LEU A 58 17.17 -7.02 6.39
C LEU A 58 16.73 -8.45 6.03
N TYR A 59 15.43 -8.75 6.12
CA TYR A 59 14.90 -10.06 5.72
C TYR A 59 15.19 -10.38 4.27
N ILE A 60 14.88 -9.45 3.35
CA ILE A 60 15.14 -9.64 1.92
C ILE A 60 16.63 -9.92 1.65
N ASN A 61 17.52 -9.22 2.34
CA ASN A 61 18.96 -9.39 2.20
C ASN A 61 19.42 -10.75 2.74
N HIS A 62 19.05 -11.09 3.97
CA HIS A 62 19.47 -12.34 4.60
C HIS A 62 18.93 -13.57 3.87
N ILE A 63 17.64 -13.57 3.49
CA ILE A 63 17.05 -14.66 2.69
C ILE A 63 17.82 -14.82 1.38
N ALA A 64 18.19 -13.73 0.71
CA ALA A 64 18.93 -13.81 -0.55
C ALA A 64 20.32 -14.45 -0.36
N ILE A 65 21.02 -14.11 0.72
CA ILE A 65 22.33 -14.68 1.06
C ILE A 65 22.23 -16.17 1.34
N VAL A 66 21.34 -16.57 2.25
CA VAL A 66 21.16 -17.99 2.64
C VAL A 66 20.65 -18.83 1.46
N SER A 67 19.86 -18.24 0.56
CA SER A 67 19.39 -18.92 -0.66
C SER A 67 20.43 -18.95 -1.80
N GLY A 68 21.66 -18.47 -1.57
CA GLY A 68 22.74 -18.47 -2.57
C GLY A 68 22.51 -17.52 -3.75
N HIS A 69 21.64 -16.51 -3.61
CA HIS A 69 21.39 -15.56 -4.68
C HIS A 69 22.49 -14.50 -4.77
N SER A 70 22.86 -14.11 -6.00
CA SER A 70 23.82 -13.04 -6.26
C SER A 70 23.34 -11.64 -5.83
N GLY A 71 22.03 -11.48 -5.62
CA GLY A 71 21.41 -10.21 -5.28
C GLY A 71 20.01 -10.36 -4.70
N THR A 72 19.42 -9.24 -4.28
CA THR A 72 18.10 -9.23 -3.61
C THR A 72 16.90 -9.27 -4.56
N SER A 73 17.12 -9.21 -5.87
CA SER A 73 16.05 -9.05 -6.87
C SER A 73 14.99 -10.14 -6.81
N GLN A 74 15.38 -11.41 -6.61
CA GLN A 74 14.42 -12.52 -6.53
C GLN A 74 13.51 -12.40 -5.31
N ILE A 75 14.09 -12.14 -4.14
CA ILE A 75 13.32 -12.00 -2.90
C ILE A 75 12.49 -10.70 -2.91
N ARG A 76 13.00 -9.62 -3.52
CA ARG A 76 12.22 -8.39 -3.76
C ARG A 76 10.99 -8.64 -4.62
N LYS A 77 11.05 -9.49 -5.65
CA LYS A 77 9.87 -9.86 -6.45
C LYS A 77 8.80 -10.53 -5.58
N VAL A 78 9.22 -11.44 -4.69
CA VAL A 78 8.32 -12.11 -3.74
C VAL A 78 7.68 -11.11 -2.78
N PHE A 79 8.48 -10.22 -2.20
CA PHE A 79 7.98 -9.15 -1.34
C PHE A 79 7.01 -8.22 -2.07
N ASN A 80 7.37 -7.76 -3.27
CA ASN A 80 6.53 -6.85 -4.05
C ASN A 80 5.19 -7.49 -4.42
N ALA A 81 5.16 -8.79 -4.72
CA ALA A 81 3.91 -9.49 -4.96
C ALA A 81 3.03 -9.58 -3.69
N ALA A 82 3.64 -9.79 -2.53
CA ALA A 82 2.95 -9.76 -1.23
C ALA A 82 2.41 -8.35 -0.92
N TYR A 83 3.25 -7.34 -1.10
CA TYR A 83 2.85 -5.95 -0.90
C TYR A 83 1.74 -5.54 -1.87
N GLU A 84 1.80 -5.95 -3.14
CA GLU A 84 0.72 -5.69 -4.09
C GLU A 84 -0.59 -6.35 -3.66
N CYS A 85 -0.54 -7.59 -3.16
CA CYS A 85 -1.69 -8.34 -2.68
C CYS A 85 -2.36 -7.67 -1.47
N TYR A 86 -1.56 -7.24 -0.48
CA TYR A 86 -2.09 -6.78 0.81
C TYR A 86 -2.12 -5.25 0.97
N GLN A 87 -1.34 -4.51 0.19
CA GLN A 87 -1.16 -3.06 0.27
C GLN A 87 -0.81 -2.56 1.69
N ASP A 88 -0.18 -3.42 2.48
CA ASP A 88 0.07 -3.19 3.91
C ASP A 88 1.39 -3.87 4.30
N LEU A 89 2.29 -3.10 4.94
CA LEU A 89 3.66 -3.54 5.27
C LEU A 89 3.69 -4.70 6.26
N PRO A 90 3.00 -4.66 7.43
CA PRO A 90 2.92 -5.81 8.32
C PRO A 90 2.43 -7.09 7.63
N TYR A 91 1.41 -7.03 6.76
CA TYR A 91 0.96 -8.22 6.02
C TYR A 91 2.00 -8.73 5.02
N ALA A 92 2.67 -7.84 4.29
CA ALA A 92 3.74 -8.21 3.37
C ALA A 92 4.96 -8.81 4.13
N CYS A 93 5.28 -8.27 5.31
CA CYS A 93 6.31 -8.82 6.20
C CYS A 93 5.91 -10.19 6.74
N ALA A 94 4.69 -10.34 7.26
CA ALA A 94 4.13 -11.60 7.74
C ALA A 94 4.11 -12.69 6.65
N TYR A 95 3.92 -12.31 5.38
CA TYR A 95 4.04 -13.25 4.27
C TYR A 95 5.48 -13.78 4.07
N LEU A 96 6.50 -12.93 4.22
CA LEU A 96 7.89 -13.40 4.22
C LEU A 96 8.16 -14.34 5.39
N GLU A 97 7.64 -14.02 6.58
CA GLU A 97 7.73 -14.87 7.77
C GLU A 97 7.04 -16.22 7.61
N LYS A 98 5.91 -16.24 6.91
CA LYS A 98 5.21 -17.48 6.56
C LYS A 98 6.01 -18.33 5.57
N LYS A 99 6.60 -17.70 4.56
CA LYS A 99 7.25 -18.39 3.43
C LYS A 99 8.68 -18.85 3.74
N TYR A 100 9.44 -18.06 4.48
CA TYR A 100 10.85 -18.30 4.81
C TYR A 100 11.05 -18.46 6.33
N ARG A 101 10.11 -19.18 6.96
CA ARG A 101 9.99 -19.28 8.42
C ARG A 101 11.29 -19.67 9.09
N ASP A 102 11.89 -20.79 8.66
CA ASP A 102 13.04 -21.38 9.35
C ASP A 102 14.26 -20.45 9.25
N ILE A 103 14.52 -19.92 8.05
CA ILE A 103 15.58 -18.92 7.79
C ILE A 103 15.41 -17.69 8.69
N LEU A 104 14.20 -17.14 8.78
CA LEU A 104 13.96 -15.91 9.52
C LEU A 104 13.92 -16.11 11.04
N ILE A 105 13.52 -17.28 11.53
CA ILE A 105 13.59 -17.62 12.96
C ILE A 105 15.05 -17.68 13.40
N GLU A 106 15.91 -18.37 12.63
CA GLU A 106 17.34 -18.46 12.91
C GLU A 106 17.98 -17.07 12.89
N TYR A 107 17.74 -16.30 11.83
CA TYR A 107 18.27 -14.96 11.65
C TYR A 107 17.96 -13.99 12.80
N ARG A 108 16.76 -14.09 13.37
CA ARG A 108 16.32 -13.25 14.49
C ARG A 108 16.97 -13.62 15.82
N GLY A 109 17.58 -14.80 15.96
CA GLY A 109 18.23 -15.21 17.21
C GLY A 109 17.28 -15.20 18.42
N ARG A 110 16.06 -15.74 18.25
CA ARG A 110 14.95 -15.78 19.25
C ARG A 110 14.18 -14.47 19.46
N GLU A 111 14.54 -13.38 18.81
CA GLU A 111 13.69 -12.18 18.80
C GLU A 111 12.33 -12.49 18.12
N PRO A 112 11.23 -11.87 18.59
CA PRO A 112 9.91 -12.13 18.03
C PRO A 112 9.80 -11.62 16.58
N GLY A 113 9.15 -12.42 15.75
CA GLY A 113 8.65 -12.00 14.43
C GLY A 113 7.16 -11.65 14.50
N MET A 114 6.48 -11.59 13.37
CA MET A 114 5.02 -11.41 13.32
C MET A 114 4.30 -12.53 14.12
N PRO A 115 3.25 -12.20 14.90
CA PRO A 115 2.54 -13.22 15.70
C PRO A 115 1.96 -14.34 14.84
N GLN A 116 2.00 -15.57 15.34
CA GLN A 116 1.49 -16.73 14.60
C GLN A 116 -0.01 -16.63 14.31
N GLU A 117 -0.79 -16.11 15.24
CA GLU A 117 -2.24 -15.88 15.03
C GLU A 117 -2.49 -14.82 13.95
N PHE A 118 -1.63 -13.80 13.86
CA PHE A 118 -1.69 -12.82 12.76
C PHE A 118 -1.42 -13.49 11.41
N ILE A 119 -0.38 -14.34 11.33
CA ILE A 119 -0.01 -15.06 10.11
C ILE A 119 -1.11 -16.04 9.66
N LYS A 120 -1.75 -16.73 10.62
CA LYS A 120 -2.87 -17.64 10.35
C LYS A 120 -4.12 -16.90 9.89
N GLY A 121 -4.39 -15.73 10.45
CA GLY A 121 -5.56 -14.90 10.12
C GLY A 121 -5.42 -14.08 8.84
N MET A 122 -4.27 -14.13 8.14
CA MET A 122 -4.09 -13.34 6.93
C MET A 122 -5.09 -13.72 5.83
N PRO A 123 -5.56 -12.74 5.04
CA PRO A 123 -6.27 -13.01 3.80
C PRO A 123 -5.48 -13.95 2.87
N PRO A 124 -6.15 -14.71 1.99
CA PRO A 124 -5.46 -15.55 1.02
C PRO A 124 -4.61 -14.71 0.06
N PHE A 125 -3.42 -15.23 -0.28
CA PHE A 125 -2.51 -14.56 -1.20
C PHE A 125 -3.08 -14.57 -2.64
N LYS A 126 -3.43 -13.39 -3.14
CA LYS A 126 -3.99 -13.15 -4.48
C LYS A 126 -3.22 -12.00 -5.16
N PRO A 127 -2.13 -12.30 -5.89
CA PRO A 127 -1.26 -11.27 -6.45
C PRO A 127 -1.93 -10.42 -7.55
N ARG A 128 -3.00 -10.92 -8.17
CA ARG A 128 -3.84 -10.17 -9.11
C ARG A 128 -5.31 -10.36 -8.77
N LEU A 129 -6.07 -9.26 -8.80
CA LEU A 129 -7.52 -9.30 -8.71
C LEU A 129 -8.10 -9.47 -10.11
N ARG A 130 -9.19 -10.24 -10.20
CA ARG A 130 -10.02 -10.29 -11.41
C ARG A 130 -10.81 -9.00 -11.55
N GLU A 131 -11.14 -8.61 -12.77
CA GLU A 131 -11.91 -7.39 -13.06
C GLU A 131 -13.27 -7.40 -12.35
N GLU A 132 -13.93 -8.56 -12.27
CA GLU A 132 -15.16 -8.77 -11.48
C GLU A 132 -15.02 -8.33 -10.02
N VAL A 133 -13.87 -8.62 -9.40
CA VAL A 133 -13.62 -8.25 -8.00
C VAL A 133 -13.41 -6.75 -7.88
N VAL A 134 -12.76 -6.13 -8.86
CA VAL A 134 -12.61 -4.67 -8.91
C VAL A 134 -13.98 -4.01 -9.07
N ALA A 135 -14.81 -4.47 -10.00
CA ALA A 135 -16.17 -3.97 -10.21
C ALA A 135 -17.00 -4.10 -8.92
N ARG A 136 -16.91 -5.24 -8.23
CA ARG A 136 -17.60 -5.45 -6.94
C ARG A 136 -17.14 -4.47 -5.86
N VAL A 137 -15.84 -4.14 -5.78
CA VAL A 137 -15.34 -3.11 -4.84
C VAL A 137 -16.00 -1.75 -5.14
N ILE A 138 -16.11 -1.37 -6.41
CA ILE A 138 -16.73 -0.09 -6.82
C ILE A 138 -18.22 -0.10 -6.50
N GLU A 139 -18.95 -1.15 -6.85
CA GLU A 139 -20.38 -1.29 -6.58
C GLU A 139 -20.67 -1.19 -5.07
N MET A 140 -19.98 -1.99 -4.25
CA MET A 140 -20.15 -1.94 -2.80
C MET A 140 -19.86 -0.55 -2.23
N ARG A 141 -18.90 0.18 -2.81
CA ARG A 141 -18.53 1.50 -2.32
C ARG A 141 -19.48 2.61 -2.78
N GLU A 142 -19.84 2.61 -4.06
CA GLU A 142 -20.62 3.68 -4.68
C GLU A 142 -22.13 3.49 -4.54
N VAL A 143 -22.62 2.25 -4.66
CA VAL A 143 -24.06 1.93 -4.64
C VAL A 143 -24.48 1.54 -3.22
N GLU A 144 -23.84 0.53 -2.64
CA GLU A 144 -24.20 0.01 -1.31
C GLU A 144 -23.70 0.89 -0.16
N LYS A 145 -22.85 1.90 -0.46
CA LYS A 145 -22.23 2.81 0.51
C LYS A 145 -21.44 2.08 1.62
N ALA A 146 -20.94 0.88 1.33
CA ALA A 146 -20.19 0.08 2.28
C ALA A 146 -18.87 0.76 2.68
N SER A 147 -18.45 0.52 3.93
CA SER A 147 -17.13 0.94 4.41
C SER A 147 -16.04 0.02 3.83
N PHE A 148 -14.81 0.52 3.70
CA PHE A 148 -13.69 -0.33 3.25
C PHE A 148 -13.41 -1.52 4.18
N VAL A 149 -13.81 -1.43 5.46
CA VAL A 149 -13.72 -2.54 6.41
C VAL A 149 -14.72 -3.65 6.02
N ALA A 150 -15.97 -3.27 5.72
CA ALA A 150 -17.00 -4.22 5.27
C ALA A 150 -16.60 -4.88 3.95
N ILE A 151 -16.14 -4.09 2.98
CA ILE A 151 -15.65 -4.59 1.67
C ILE A 151 -14.49 -5.57 1.86
N ALA A 152 -13.53 -5.24 2.71
CA ALA A 152 -12.38 -6.10 2.98
C ALA A 152 -12.78 -7.45 3.60
N ARG A 153 -13.74 -7.44 4.53
CA ARG A 153 -14.29 -8.66 5.14
C ARG A 153 -15.00 -9.52 4.09
N GLU A 154 -15.91 -8.93 3.32
CA GLU A 154 -16.70 -9.62 2.30
C GLU A 154 -15.80 -10.27 1.24
N LEU A 155 -14.85 -9.52 0.71
CA LEU A 155 -14.00 -9.97 -0.39
C LEU A 155 -12.74 -10.70 0.08
N ARG A 156 -12.60 -10.93 1.39
CA ARG A 156 -11.45 -11.56 2.04
C ARG A 156 -10.12 -10.97 1.55
N MET A 157 -9.97 -9.66 1.74
CA MET A 157 -8.74 -8.90 1.49
C MET A 157 -8.46 -7.97 2.68
N THR A 158 -7.35 -7.23 2.65
CA THR A 158 -7.09 -6.20 3.67
C THR A 158 -7.92 -4.95 3.36
N GLN A 159 -8.20 -4.15 4.40
CA GLN A 159 -8.82 -2.83 4.23
C GLN A 159 -7.98 -1.91 3.33
N ALA A 160 -6.65 -1.97 3.47
CA ALA A 160 -5.72 -1.22 2.64
C ALA A 160 -5.83 -1.62 1.16
N LYS A 161 -5.93 -2.93 0.86
CA LYS A 161 -6.13 -3.42 -0.51
C LYS A 161 -7.47 -2.95 -1.09
N ALA A 162 -8.56 -3.03 -0.32
CA ALA A 162 -9.87 -2.57 -0.78
C ALA A 162 -9.85 -1.07 -1.15
N ARG A 163 -9.27 -0.22 -0.29
CA ARG A 163 -9.08 1.21 -0.56
C ARG A 163 -8.20 1.44 -1.79
N HIS A 164 -7.05 0.80 -1.84
CA HIS A 164 -6.12 0.94 -2.97
C HIS A 164 -6.74 0.53 -4.30
N THR A 165 -7.52 -0.56 -4.32
CA THR A 165 -8.24 -1.02 -5.52
C THR A 165 -9.23 0.02 -6.01
N TYR A 166 -10.02 0.61 -5.09
CA TYR A 166 -10.94 1.70 -5.41
C TYR A 166 -10.21 2.93 -5.95
N ASP A 167 -9.16 3.37 -5.26
CA ASP A 167 -8.38 4.56 -5.64
C ASP A 167 -7.70 4.36 -7.01
N MET A 168 -7.15 3.17 -7.28
CA MET A 168 -6.49 2.85 -8.54
C MET A 168 -7.46 2.76 -9.72
N PHE A 169 -8.70 2.31 -9.50
CA PHE A 169 -9.74 2.31 -10.53
C PHE A 169 -9.98 3.74 -11.04
N TYR A 170 -10.29 4.67 -10.14
CA TYR A 170 -10.50 6.06 -10.52
C TYR A 170 -9.23 6.75 -11.02
N HIS A 171 -8.07 6.38 -10.50
CA HIS A 171 -6.81 6.92 -11.00
C HIS A 171 -6.58 6.59 -12.47
N ARG A 172 -6.87 5.34 -12.89
CA ARG A 172 -6.78 4.95 -14.31
C ARG A 172 -7.75 5.74 -15.19
N GLN A 173 -8.99 5.88 -14.75
CA GLN A 173 -10.00 6.69 -15.44
C GLN A 173 -9.55 8.15 -15.63
N VAL A 174 -8.98 8.75 -14.58
CA VAL A 174 -8.41 10.11 -14.65
C VAL A 174 -7.26 10.19 -15.66
N LEU A 175 -6.36 9.21 -15.67
CA LEU A 175 -5.24 9.19 -16.63
C LEU A 175 -5.72 9.07 -18.07
N GLU A 176 -6.75 8.26 -18.34
CA GLU A 176 -7.36 8.12 -19.67
C GLU A 176 -7.99 9.43 -20.14
N LEU A 177 -8.75 10.11 -19.27
CA LEU A 177 -9.35 11.41 -19.56
C LEU A 177 -8.29 12.49 -19.81
N ILE A 178 -7.25 12.54 -18.99
CA ILE A 178 -6.15 13.51 -19.16
C ILE A 178 -5.39 13.24 -20.46
N LYS A 179 -5.13 11.98 -20.79
CA LYS A 179 -4.48 11.63 -22.05
C LYS A 179 -5.31 12.10 -23.24
N ALA A 180 -6.62 11.87 -23.24
CA ALA A 180 -7.51 12.35 -24.30
C ALA A 180 -7.48 13.89 -24.44
N LEU A 181 -7.43 14.63 -23.33
CA LEU A 181 -7.29 16.09 -23.35
C LEU A 181 -5.92 16.53 -23.88
N GLN A 182 -4.84 15.86 -23.50
CA GLN A 182 -3.49 16.15 -23.98
C GLN A 182 -3.31 15.82 -25.47
N ASP A 183 -4.01 14.82 -25.99
CA ASP A 183 -3.99 14.47 -27.42
C ASP A 183 -4.68 15.55 -28.28
N GLN A 184 -5.58 16.36 -27.69
CA GLN A 184 -6.22 17.51 -28.34
C GLN A 184 -5.41 18.81 -28.23
N ALA A 185 -4.42 18.86 -27.34
CA ALA A 185 -3.60 20.05 -27.11
C ALA A 185 -2.57 20.25 -28.24
N LYS A 186 -2.38 21.52 -28.65
CA LYS A 186 -1.55 21.90 -29.80
C LYS A 186 -0.09 22.08 -29.43
N SER A 187 0.21 22.42 -28.17
CA SER A 187 1.57 22.69 -27.70
C SER A 187 1.95 21.82 -26.51
N LYS A 188 3.25 21.72 -26.23
CA LYS A 188 3.75 21.01 -25.05
C LYS A 188 3.37 21.74 -23.77
N GLU A 189 3.38 23.07 -23.81
CA GLU A 189 3.00 23.95 -22.71
C GLU A 189 1.53 23.75 -22.30
N GLU A 190 0.64 23.56 -23.28
CA GLU A 190 -0.77 23.22 -23.02
C GLU A 190 -0.91 21.83 -22.38
N LYS A 191 -0.14 20.83 -22.83
CA LYS A 191 -0.15 19.48 -22.23
C LYS A 191 0.33 19.50 -20.78
N ASP A 192 1.38 20.26 -20.49
CA ASP A 192 1.94 20.41 -19.15
C ASP A 192 0.97 21.20 -18.24
N ALA A 193 0.31 22.23 -18.77
CA ALA A 193 -0.72 22.98 -18.03
C ALA A 193 -1.93 22.11 -17.66
N ILE A 194 -2.40 21.24 -18.56
CA ILE A 194 -3.45 20.26 -18.28
C ILE A 194 -3.02 19.34 -17.14
N TRP A 195 -1.80 18.79 -17.22
CA TRP A 195 -1.26 17.91 -16.19
C TRP A 195 -1.21 18.58 -14.81
N GLU A 196 -0.61 19.76 -14.74
CA GLU A 196 -0.49 20.54 -13.50
C GLU A 196 -1.86 20.89 -12.93
N GLN A 197 -2.82 21.32 -13.76
CA GLN A 197 -4.16 21.70 -13.29
C GLN A 197 -4.87 20.55 -12.55
N TYR A 198 -4.74 19.32 -13.03
CA TYR A 198 -5.47 18.17 -12.48
C TYR A 198 -4.71 17.43 -11.38
N PHE A 199 -3.38 17.43 -11.42
CA PHE A 199 -2.56 16.77 -10.41
C PHE A 199 -2.15 17.68 -9.25
N ARG A 200 -2.30 19.00 -9.36
CA ARG A 200 -2.01 19.94 -8.27
C ARG A 200 -2.96 19.76 -7.08
N GLY A 201 -2.37 19.69 -5.89
CA GLY A 201 -3.08 19.60 -4.61
C GLY A 201 -3.39 18.18 -4.12
N ASN A 202 -3.79 18.09 -2.85
CA ASN A 202 -4.12 16.83 -2.17
C ASN A 202 -5.57 16.40 -2.42
N ARG A 203 -5.88 15.93 -3.64
CA ARG A 203 -7.20 15.39 -4.00
C ARG A 203 -7.13 13.88 -4.20
N THR A 204 -8.20 13.18 -3.80
CA THR A 204 -8.31 11.73 -4.07
C THR A 204 -8.54 11.49 -5.57
N PRO A 205 -8.21 10.29 -6.09
CA PRO A 205 -8.49 9.94 -7.49
C PRO A 205 -9.97 10.10 -7.86
N LYS A 206 -10.89 9.72 -6.97
CA LYS A 206 -12.33 9.93 -7.16
C LYS A 206 -12.69 11.40 -7.31
N MET A 207 -12.19 12.27 -6.44
CA MET A 207 -12.46 13.72 -6.53
C MET A 207 -11.96 14.30 -7.85
N ARG A 208 -10.79 13.85 -8.33
CA ARG A 208 -10.25 14.26 -9.65
C ARG A 208 -11.14 13.77 -10.79
N TYR A 209 -11.61 12.53 -10.73
CA TYR A 209 -12.53 11.96 -11.71
C TYR A 209 -13.85 12.75 -11.78
N ASP A 210 -14.44 13.05 -10.63
CA ASP A 210 -15.69 13.81 -10.54
C ASP A 210 -15.54 15.23 -11.08
N MET A 211 -14.41 15.89 -10.81
CA MET A 211 -14.10 17.20 -11.38
C MET A 211 -13.96 17.17 -12.91
N LEU A 212 -13.33 16.12 -13.46
CA LEU A 212 -13.17 15.99 -14.92
C LEU A 212 -14.51 15.73 -15.61
N THR A 213 -15.32 14.85 -15.03
CA THR A 213 -16.62 14.46 -15.59
C THR A 213 -17.70 15.53 -15.38
N SER A 214 -17.69 16.25 -14.26
CA SER A 214 -18.60 17.39 -14.04
C SER A 214 -18.31 18.61 -14.93
N ARG A 215 -17.06 18.77 -15.40
CA ARG A 215 -16.66 19.83 -16.32
C ARG A 215 -16.87 19.48 -17.80
N SER A 216 -17.25 18.23 -18.10
CA SER A 216 -17.47 17.71 -19.46
C SER A 216 -18.95 17.39 -19.72
N ILE A 217 -19.83 18.36 -19.45
CA ILE A 217 -21.09 18.51 -20.20
C ILE A 217 -21.21 19.97 -20.66
N PRO A 218 -20.58 20.36 -21.78
CA PRO A 218 -21.25 21.25 -22.71
C PRO A 218 -22.27 20.38 -23.45
N THR A 219 -23.53 20.44 -23.02
CA THR A 219 -24.62 20.12 -23.94
C THR A 219 -24.42 21.02 -25.15
N ALA A 220 -24.26 20.41 -26.31
CA ALA A 220 -24.40 21.10 -27.57
C ALA A 220 -25.82 21.68 -27.62
N ASP A 221 -25.99 22.89 -27.08
CA ASP A 221 -27.09 23.72 -27.48
C ASP A 221 -26.82 24.10 -28.93
N LYS A 222 -27.57 23.42 -29.79
CA LYS A 222 -27.93 23.89 -31.11
C LYS A 222 -28.22 25.40 -31.02
N GLN A 223 -27.41 26.20 -31.68
CA GLN A 223 -27.95 27.37 -32.34
C GLN A 223 -28.16 26.96 -33.79
N ASP A 224 -29.37 26.46 -34.02
CA ASP A 224 -30.01 26.48 -35.33
C ASP A 224 -30.11 27.94 -35.79
N ASP A 225 -29.95 28.10 -37.10
CA ASP A 225 -30.08 29.33 -37.88
C ASP A 225 -31.34 30.15 -37.55
N SER A 226 -31.18 31.47 -37.47
CA SER A 226 -32.09 32.50 -38.04
C SER A 226 -31.45 33.88 -37.96
#